data_AF-A0A7W1PRE4-F1
#
_entry.id   AF-A0A7W1PRE4-F1
#
_cell.length_a   1.000
_cell.length_b   1.000
_cell.length_c   1.000
_cell.angle_alpha   90.00
_cell.angle_beta   90.00
_cell.angle_gamma   90.00
#
_symmetry.space_group_name_H-M   'P 1'
#
loop_
_entity.id
_entity.type
_entity.pdbx_description
1 polymer ?
#
loop_
_entity_poly.entity_id
_entity_poly.type
_entity_poly.pdbx_seq_one_letter_code
_entity_poly.pdbx_strand_id
1 'polypeptide(L)'
;MASFDEHIIQVKRNLSFFETVNSTERFFDWQATICFYCAVHLVNSRIAKEADLHYRSHEDVKNAISPYNPTSLCKVDDNTNIAYLALEKISRRARYLCNDSNRDEPGKAFLTYDKHVARAIRHLNTIMEYFNNQYNLDFEIIKIKNVEIKPSEKLSYFNI
;
A
#
# COMPACT_ATOMS: atom_id res chain seq x y z
N MET A 1 6.20 -20.12 -7.77
CA MET A 1 5.68 -19.13 -6.80
C MET A 1 6.56 -17.90 -6.91
N ALA A 2 6.03 -16.69 -6.74
CA ALA A 2 6.78 -15.47 -7.09
C ALA A 2 7.92 -15.20 -6.10
N SER A 3 9.14 -15.00 -6.59
CA SER A 3 10.31 -14.70 -5.77
C SER A 3 10.28 -13.29 -5.20
N PHE A 4 11.22 -12.98 -4.29
CA PHE A 4 11.45 -11.61 -3.80
C PHE A 4 11.59 -10.62 -4.98
N ASP A 5 12.48 -10.92 -5.93
CA ASP A 5 12.77 -10.04 -7.06
C ASP A 5 11.58 -9.87 -7.99
N GLU A 6 10.82 -10.94 -8.25
CA GLU A 6 9.60 -10.87 -9.07
C GLU A 6 8.54 -9.98 -8.42
N HIS A 7 8.41 -10.02 -7.09
CA HIS A 7 7.56 -9.10 -6.35
C HIS A 7 8.06 -7.65 -6.43
N ILE A 8 9.37 -7.39 -6.29
CA ILE A 8 9.92 -6.04 -6.42
C ILE A 8 9.72 -5.49 -7.84
N ILE A 9 9.89 -6.31 -8.87
CA ILE A 9 9.58 -5.93 -10.26
C ILE A 9 8.11 -5.52 -10.39
N GLN A 10 7.20 -6.28 -9.78
CA GLN A 10 5.78 -5.93 -9.81
C GLN A 10 5.47 -4.63 -9.06
N VAL A 11 6.15 -4.35 -7.94
CA VAL A 11 6.05 -3.06 -7.25
C VAL A 11 6.45 -1.91 -8.17
N LYS A 12 7.61 -2.01 -8.83
CA LYS A 12 8.11 -0.96 -9.74
C LYS A 12 7.14 -0.71 -10.91
N ARG A 13 6.60 -1.77 -11.51
CA ARG A 13 5.56 -1.67 -12.55
C ARG A 13 4.30 -0.98 -12.04
N ASN A 14 3.84 -1.32 -10.84
CA ASN A 14 2.66 -0.71 -10.24
C ASN A 14 2.90 0.77 -9.89
N LEU A 15 4.11 1.16 -9.46
CA LEU A 15 4.45 2.56 -9.21
C LEU A 15 4.45 3.39 -10.50
N SER A 16 5.02 2.87 -11.59
CA SER A 16 4.95 3.53 -12.90
C SER A 16 3.51 3.64 -13.42
N PHE A 17 2.69 2.60 -13.20
CA PHE A 17 1.27 2.64 -13.51
C PHE A 17 0.53 3.66 -12.65
N PHE A 18 0.85 3.76 -11.36
CA PHE A 18 0.29 4.75 -10.46
C PHE A 18 0.58 6.17 -10.93
N GLU A 19 1.83 6.49 -11.28
CA GLU A 19 2.22 7.80 -11.82
C GLU A 19 1.36 8.17 -13.04
N THR A 20 1.21 7.21 -13.96
CA THR A 20 0.41 7.39 -15.17
C THR A 20 -1.06 7.68 -14.85
N VAL A 21 -1.69 6.88 -14.00
CA VAL A 21 -3.11 7.06 -13.63
C VAL A 21 -3.31 8.35 -12.84
N ASN A 22 -2.42 8.64 -11.90
CA ASN A 22 -2.50 9.82 -11.04
C ASN A 22 -2.39 11.13 -11.86
N SER A 23 -1.62 11.15 -12.95
CA SER A 23 -1.50 12.31 -13.84
C SER A 23 -2.83 12.78 -14.46
N THR A 24 -3.85 11.91 -14.49
CA THR A 24 -5.16 12.19 -15.08
C THR A 24 -6.14 12.91 -14.14
N GLU A 25 -5.80 13.05 -12.85
CA GLU A 25 -6.69 13.61 -11.80
C GLU A 25 -8.07 12.93 -11.75
N ARG A 26 -8.13 11.66 -12.18
CA ARG A 26 -9.33 10.82 -12.25
C ARG A 26 -9.03 9.42 -11.73
N PHE A 27 -10.07 8.62 -11.54
CA PHE A 27 -9.94 7.22 -11.11
C PHE A 27 -9.29 7.08 -9.72
N PHE A 28 -9.74 7.89 -8.76
CA PHE A 28 -9.20 7.89 -7.40
C PHE A 28 -9.27 6.52 -6.71
N ASP A 29 -10.29 5.74 -7.06
CA ASP A 29 -10.46 4.34 -6.67
C ASP A 29 -9.32 3.46 -7.16
N TRP A 30 -8.94 3.59 -8.44
CA TRP A 30 -7.79 2.88 -9.01
C TRP A 30 -6.48 3.36 -8.43
N GLN A 31 -6.29 4.68 -8.26
CA GLN A 31 -5.08 5.24 -7.64
C GLN A 31 -4.85 4.66 -6.24
N ALA A 32 -5.89 4.68 -5.39
CA ALA A 32 -5.85 4.09 -4.06
C ALA A 32 -5.61 2.56 -4.09
N THR A 33 -6.23 1.88 -5.05
CA THR A 33 -6.09 0.43 -5.23
C THR A 33 -4.65 0.05 -5.63
N ILE A 34 -4.05 0.77 -6.56
CA ILE A 34 -2.67 0.54 -7.01
C ILE A 34 -1.71 0.70 -5.83
N CYS A 35 -1.88 1.73 -4.99
CA CYS A 35 -1.04 1.89 -3.80
C CYS A 35 -1.07 0.65 -2.91
N PHE A 36 -2.25 0.08 -2.68
CA PHE A 36 -2.38 -1.15 -1.91
C PHE A 36 -1.71 -2.35 -2.59
N TYR A 37 -1.82 -2.50 -3.90
CA TYR A 37 -1.13 -3.58 -4.62
C TYR A 37 0.39 -3.44 -4.55
N CYS A 38 0.96 -2.23 -4.54
CA CYS A 38 2.37 -2.03 -4.23
C CYS A 38 2.72 -2.59 -2.84
N ALA A 39 1.93 -2.25 -1.81
CA ALA A 39 2.17 -2.74 -0.46
C ALA A 39 2.01 -4.27 -0.33
N VAL A 40 1.04 -4.88 -1.02
CA VAL A 40 0.87 -6.34 -1.08
C VAL A 40 2.12 -7.01 -1.63
N HIS A 41 2.69 -6.48 -2.72
CA HIS A 41 3.90 -7.08 -3.31
C HIS A 41 5.15 -6.83 -2.46
N LEU A 42 5.28 -5.67 -1.81
CA LEU A 42 6.37 -5.46 -0.84
C LEU A 42 6.28 -6.46 0.32
N VAL A 43 5.13 -6.59 0.95
CA VAL A 43 4.94 -7.54 2.05
C VAL A 43 5.18 -8.99 1.61
N ASN A 44 4.63 -9.39 0.46
CA ASN A 44 4.83 -10.75 -0.04
C ASN A 44 6.29 -11.01 -0.47
N SER A 45 7.05 -10.00 -0.90
CA SER A 45 8.48 -10.19 -1.17
C SER A 45 9.23 -10.61 0.09
N ARG A 46 8.98 -9.94 1.22
CA ARG A 46 9.54 -10.32 2.53
C ARG A 46 9.10 -11.73 2.93
N ILE A 47 7.82 -12.05 2.81
CA ILE A 47 7.32 -13.37 3.22
C ILE A 47 7.97 -14.49 2.39
N ALA A 48 8.12 -14.29 1.08
CA ALA A 48 8.84 -15.22 0.22
C ALA A 48 10.32 -15.34 0.61
N LYS A 49 10.97 -14.23 0.99
CA LYS A 49 12.39 -14.20 1.35
C LYS A 49 12.70 -14.79 2.73
N GLU A 50 11.91 -14.46 3.75
CA GLU A 50 12.21 -14.81 5.14
C GLU A 50 11.63 -16.17 5.56
N ALA A 51 10.55 -16.62 4.90
CA ALA A 51 9.83 -17.83 5.31
C ALA A 51 9.58 -18.84 4.17
N ASP A 52 9.89 -18.50 2.91
CA ASP A 52 9.55 -19.31 1.72
C ASP A 52 8.05 -19.68 1.68
N LEU A 53 7.20 -18.75 2.15
CA LEU A 53 5.75 -18.91 2.21
C LEU A 53 5.06 -18.00 1.21
N HIS A 54 3.88 -18.41 0.76
CA HIS A 54 3.06 -17.64 -0.16
C HIS A 54 1.59 -17.73 0.23
N TYR A 55 1.10 -16.65 0.83
CA TYR A 55 -0.28 -16.57 1.28
C TYR A 55 -1.23 -16.16 0.18
N ARG A 56 -2.44 -16.72 0.22
CA ARG A 56 -3.52 -16.41 -0.73
C ARG A 56 -4.55 -15.46 -0.17
N SER A 57 -4.61 -15.29 1.15
CA SER A 57 -5.56 -14.41 1.82
C SER A 57 -4.86 -13.20 2.45
N HIS A 58 -5.54 -12.05 2.46
CA HIS A 58 -5.05 -10.87 3.17
C HIS A 58 -4.98 -11.09 4.69
N GLU A 59 -5.79 -12.00 5.25
CA GLU A 59 -5.77 -12.33 6.67
C GLU A 59 -4.48 -13.03 7.07
N ASP A 60 -4.05 -14.02 6.29
CA ASP A 60 -2.80 -14.72 6.55
C ASP A 60 -1.60 -13.77 6.43
N VAL A 61 -1.61 -12.89 5.43
CA VAL A 61 -0.58 -11.85 5.28
C VAL A 61 -0.52 -10.94 6.50
N LYS A 62 -1.67 -10.47 7.01
CA LYS A 62 -1.72 -9.65 8.23
C LYS A 62 -1.15 -10.37 9.44
N ASN A 63 -1.52 -11.63 9.63
CA ASN A 63 -1.00 -12.44 10.73
C ASN A 63 0.50 -12.67 10.62
N ALA A 64 1.04 -12.78 9.40
CA ALA A 64 2.46 -12.92 9.14
C ALA A 64 3.23 -11.62 9.38
N ILE A 65 2.71 -10.45 9.03
CA ILE A 65 3.46 -9.20 9.25
C ILE A 65 3.25 -8.58 10.63
N SER A 66 2.24 -9.04 11.38
CA SER A 66 1.87 -8.47 12.67
C SER A 66 3.05 -8.50 13.67
N PRO A 67 3.47 -7.34 14.21
CA PRO A 67 4.53 -7.27 15.22
C PRO A 67 4.14 -7.98 16.53
N TYR A 68 2.84 -8.14 16.77
CA TYR A 68 2.29 -8.75 17.97
C TYR A 68 2.17 -10.28 17.88
N ASN A 69 2.46 -10.88 16.72
CA ASN A 69 2.49 -12.32 16.58
C ASN A 69 3.88 -12.85 16.98
N PRO A 70 4.05 -13.50 18.15
CA PRO A 70 5.38 -13.89 18.64
C PRO A 70 6.08 -14.90 17.72
N THR A 71 5.32 -15.77 17.04
CA THR A 71 5.86 -16.85 16.21
C THR A 71 6.12 -16.45 14.76
N SER A 72 5.72 -15.25 14.35
CA SER A 72 5.95 -14.84 12.97
C SER A 72 7.42 -14.53 12.69
N LEU A 73 7.93 -15.05 11.57
CA LEU A 73 9.25 -14.73 11.03
C LEU A 73 9.25 -13.45 10.18
N CYS A 74 8.06 -12.98 9.74
CA CYS A 74 7.93 -11.93 8.73
C CYS A 74 7.50 -10.59 9.30
N LYS A 75 7.58 -10.40 10.62
CA LYS A 75 7.10 -9.19 11.32
C LYS A 75 7.71 -7.93 10.72
N VAL A 76 6.90 -6.90 10.61
CA VAL A 76 7.34 -5.52 10.34
C VAL A 76 7.19 -4.69 11.61
N ASP A 77 7.72 -3.48 11.63
CA ASP A 77 7.49 -2.58 12.77
C ASP A 77 6.03 -2.11 12.84
N ASP A 78 5.65 -1.59 14.01
CA ASP A 78 4.28 -1.12 14.30
C ASP A 78 3.78 -0.10 13.27
N ASN A 79 4.61 0.86 12.85
CA ASN A 79 4.19 1.89 11.90
C ASN A 79 3.92 1.30 10.52
N THR A 80 4.79 0.40 10.04
CA THR A 80 4.61 -0.30 8.77
C THR A 80 3.37 -1.18 8.79
N ASN A 81 3.13 -1.91 9.89
CA ASN A 81 1.93 -2.73 10.06
C ASN A 81 0.65 -1.88 10.05
N ILE A 82 0.62 -0.77 10.80
CA ILE A 82 -0.51 0.17 10.81
C ILE A 82 -0.76 0.75 9.42
N ALA A 83 0.31 1.15 8.71
CA ALA A 83 0.20 1.70 7.36
C ALA A 83 -0.39 0.66 6.38
N TYR A 84 0.07 -0.60 6.43
CA TYR A 84 -0.47 -1.67 5.59
C TYR A 84 -1.96 -1.91 5.84
N LEU A 85 -2.36 -2.04 7.11
CA LEU A 85 -3.77 -2.23 7.49
C LEU A 85 -4.66 -1.05 7.08
N ALA A 86 -4.16 0.17 7.21
CA ALA A 86 -4.88 1.36 6.77
C ALA A 86 -5.07 1.38 5.25
N LEU A 87 -4.04 0.97 4.51
CA LEU A 87 -4.06 0.92 3.05
C LEU A 87 -5.01 -0.16 2.52
N GLU A 88 -5.07 -1.32 3.17
CA GLU A 88 -6.07 -2.36 2.87
C GLU A 88 -7.49 -1.80 3.00
N LYS A 89 -7.80 -1.11 4.10
CA LYS A 89 -9.12 -0.51 4.34
C LYS A 89 -9.47 0.53 3.27
N ILE A 90 -8.52 1.39 2.90
CA ILE A 90 -8.71 2.38 1.84
C ILE A 90 -8.99 1.70 0.49
N SER A 91 -8.23 0.65 0.14
CA SER A 91 -8.43 -0.12 -1.10
C SER A 91 -9.77 -0.88 -1.13
N ARG A 92 -10.17 -1.50 0.00
CA ARG A 92 -11.47 -2.16 0.11
C ARG A 92 -12.61 -1.16 -0.09
N ARG A 93 -12.55 -0.01 0.60
CA ARG A 93 -13.49 1.09 0.43
C ARG A 93 -13.57 1.55 -1.03
N ALA A 94 -12.43 1.69 -1.69
CA ALA A 94 -12.36 2.12 -3.08
C ALA A 94 -13.05 1.14 -4.06
N ARG A 95 -12.86 -0.16 -3.86
CA ARG A 95 -13.38 -1.20 -4.77
C ARG A 95 -14.84 -1.57 -4.49
N TYR A 96 -15.27 -1.52 -3.23
CA TYR A 96 -16.56 -2.02 -2.80
C TYR A 96 -17.54 -0.94 -2.34
N LEU A 97 -17.15 0.33 -2.44
CA LEU A 97 -17.97 1.49 -2.05
C LEU A 97 -18.49 1.40 -0.61
N CYS A 98 -17.77 0.69 0.27
CA CYS A 98 -18.17 0.39 1.63
C CYS A 98 -17.27 1.10 2.64
N ASN A 99 -17.76 1.32 3.87
CA ASN A 99 -16.95 1.78 4.98
C ASN A 99 -16.98 0.73 6.10
N ASP A 100 -15.81 0.17 6.44
CA ASP A 100 -15.70 -0.88 7.46
C ASP A 100 -16.15 -0.41 8.86
N SER A 101 -16.28 0.91 9.09
CA SER A 101 -16.79 1.47 10.35
C SER A 101 -18.32 1.53 10.46
N ASN A 102 -19.07 1.39 9.37
CA ASN A 102 -20.55 1.46 9.36
C ASN A 102 -21.14 0.20 8.73
N ARG A 103 -21.09 -0.93 9.45
CA ARG A 103 -21.63 -2.21 8.99
C ARG A 103 -23.15 -2.19 8.73
N ASP A 104 -23.86 -1.17 9.21
CA ASP A 104 -25.32 -1.21 9.33
C ASP A 104 -26.08 -0.01 8.70
N GLU A 105 -25.45 0.82 7.84
CA GLU A 105 -26.20 1.83 7.06
C GLU A 105 -26.45 1.34 5.62
N PRO A 106 -27.56 0.62 5.36
CA PRO A 106 -27.95 0.28 4.00
C PRO A 106 -28.21 1.56 3.20
N GLY A 107 -27.48 1.73 2.09
CA GLY A 107 -27.84 2.68 1.03
C GLY A 107 -26.84 3.81 0.74
N LYS A 108 -25.74 3.97 1.48
CA LYS A 108 -24.75 5.03 1.19
C LYS A 108 -23.47 4.48 0.54
N ALA A 109 -23.31 4.76 -0.76
CA ALA A 109 -22.06 4.47 -1.46
C ALA A 109 -20.93 5.40 -0.97
N PHE A 110 -19.80 4.81 -0.58
CA PHE A 110 -18.62 5.54 -0.12
C PHE A 110 -17.65 5.76 -1.29
N LEU A 111 -17.77 6.88 -2.01
CA LEU A 111 -16.92 7.23 -3.16
C LEU A 111 -15.51 7.69 -2.77
N THR A 112 -14.50 7.34 -3.56
CA THR A 112 -13.10 7.72 -3.31
C THR A 112 -12.80 9.10 -3.91
N TYR A 113 -11.92 9.86 -3.25
CA TYR A 113 -11.60 11.26 -3.57
C TYR A 113 -10.12 11.50 -3.31
N ASP A 114 -9.58 12.65 -3.70
CA ASP A 114 -8.18 13.04 -3.50
C ASP A 114 -7.67 12.81 -2.08
N LYS A 115 -8.46 13.14 -1.06
CA LYS A 115 -8.06 12.96 0.35
C LYS A 115 -7.79 11.51 0.71
N HIS A 116 -8.49 10.57 0.06
CA HIS A 116 -8.28 9.14 0.27
C HIS A 116 -7.01 8.68 -0.45
N VAL A 117 -6.77 9.18 -1.66
CA VAL A 117 -5.52 8.93 -2.39
C VAL A 117 -4.32 9.49 -1.66
N ALA A 118 -4.40 10.72 -1.13
CA ALA A 118 -3.33 11.33 -0.35
C ALA A 118 -2.98 10.51 0.91
N ARG A 119 -4.00 9.96 1.58
CA ARG A 119 -3.76 9.01 2.68
C ARG A 119 -3.11 7.72 2.18
N ALA A 120 -3.54 7.19 1.04
CA ALA A 120 -2.96 5.99 0.44
C ALA A 120 -1.48 6.19 0.10
N ILE A 121 -1.12 7.34 -0.50
CA ILE A 121 0.27 7.73 -0.83
C ILE A 121 1.12 7.80 0.44
N ARG A 122 0.64 8.47 1.50
CA ARG A 122 1.40 8.58 2.76
C ARG A 122 1.69 7.21 3.38
N HIS A 123 0.69 6.34 3.43
CA HIS A 123 0.87 4.98 3.95
C HIS A 123 1.81 4.16 3.07
N LEU A 124 1.70 4.26 1.74
CA LEU A 124 2.62 3.61 0.83
C LEU A 124 4.06 4.12 1.01
N ASN A 125 4.25 5.43 1.18
CA ASN A 125 5.57 6.02 1.45
C ASN A 125 6.21 5.43 2.71
N THR A 126 5.46 5.35 3.82
CA THR A 126 5.95 4.71 5.06
C THR A 126 6.38 3.26 4.82
N ILE A 127 5.60 2.50 4.06
CA ILE A 127 5.92 1.10 3.76
C ILE A 127 7.17 1.03 2.86
N MET A 128 7.28 1.87 1.84
CA MET A 128 8.45 1.93 0.96
C MET A 128 9.72 2.29 1.72
N GLU A 129 9.66 3.24 2.66
CA GLU A 129 10.80 3.63 3.51
C GLU A 129 11.28 2.45 4.35
N TYR A 130 10.37 1.72 4.98
CA TYR A 130 10.72 0.52 5.71
C TYR A 130 11.42 -0.51 4.82
N PHE A 131 10.82 -0.85 3.67
CA PHE A 131 11.37 -1.89 2.78
C PHE A 131 12.69 -1.48 2.14
N ASN A 132 12.87 -0.20 1.81
CA ASN A 132 14.16 0.30 1.35
C ASN A 132 15.22 0.18 2.46
N ASN A 133 14.89 0.57 3.69
CA ASN A 133 15.85 0.46 4.80
C ASN A 133 16.25 -1.00 5.10
N GLN A 134 15.34 -1.96 4.92
CA GLN A 134 15.62 -3.38 5.14
C GLN A 134 16.41 -4.04 4.01
N TYR A 135 16.16 -3.65 2.76
CA TYR A 135 16.63 -4.39 1.59
C TYR A 135 17.42 -3.55 0.58
N ASN A 136 17.68 -2.27 0.88
CA ASN A 136 18.34 -1.30 0.01
C ASN A 136 17.73 -1.26 -1.39
N LEU A 137 16.40 -1.04 -1.43
CA LEU A 137 15.61 -1.06 -2.65
C LEU A 137 15.69 0.29 -3.38
N ASP A 138 16.16 0.26 -4.60
CA ASP A 138 16.16 1.43 -5.47
C ASP A 138 14.77 1.68 -6.07
N PHE A 139 14.05 2.65 -5.49
CA PHE A 139 12.78 3.15 -6.00
C PHE A 139 12.98 4.54 -6.64
N GLU A 140 12.41 4.72 -7.82
CA GLU A 140 12.35 6.03 -8.47
C GLU A 140 11.38 6.96 -7.72
N ILE A 141 11.66 8.28 -7.77
CA ILE A 141 10.75 9.29 -7.24
C ILE A 141 9.55 9.40 -8.17
N ILE A 142 8.35 9.23 -7.62
CA ILE A 142 7.10 9.24 -8.36
C ILE A 142 6.46 10.62 -8.33
N LYS A 143 6.19 11.18 -9.51
CA LYS A 143 5.49 12.45 -9.64
C LYS A 143 4.01 12.27 -9.36
N ILE A 144 3.45 13.16 -8.55
CA ILE A 144 2.06 13.10 -8.14
C ILE A 144 1.37 14.44 -8.31
N LYS A 145 0.12 14.38 -8.73
CA LYS A 145 -0.86 15.45 -8.66
C LYS A 145 -1.90 15.07 -7.62
N ASN A 146 -1.83 15.72 -6.47
CA ASN A 146 -2.83 15.54 -5.43
C ASN A 146 -2.92 16.80 -4.56
N VAL A 147 -4.07 17.48 -4.60
CA VAL A 147 -4.29 18.76 -3.89
C VAL A 147 -4.25 18.64 -2.36
N GLU A 148 -4.38 17.42 -1.84
CA GLU A 148 -4.40 17.13 -0.40
C GLU A 148 -3.01 16.80 0.16
N ILE A 149 -1.97 16.80 -0.67
CA ILE A 149 -0.56 16.72 -0.25
C ILE A 149 0.04 18.10 -0.41
N LYS A 150 0.64 18.62 0.66
CA LYS A 150 1.26 19.96 0.62
C LYS A 150 2.71 19.86 0.15
N PRO A 151 3.25 20.88 -0.56
CA PRO A 151 4.68 20.92 -0.92
C PRO A 151 5.63 20.86 0.28
N SER A 152 5.17 21.22 1.49
CA SER A 152 5.95 21.13 2.72
C SER A 152 6.00 19.72 3.33
N GLU A 153 5.16 18.80 2.86
CA GLU A 153 5.20 17.41 3.30
C GLU A 153 6.39 16.70 2.64
N LYS A 154 7.27 16.14 3.47
CA LYS A 154 8.43 15.38 2.99
C LYS A 154 8.03 13.92 2.81
N LEU A 155 7.83 13.51 1.56
CA LEU A 155 7.64 12.12 1.17
C LEU A 155 8.88 11.67 0.39
N SER A 156 9.56 10.64 0.88
CA SER A 156 10.84 10.19 0.31
C SER A 156 10.74 9.71 -1.14
N TYR A 157 9.58 9.16 -1.53
CA TYR A 157 9.37 8.54 -2.83
C TYR A 157 8.31 9.24 -3.70
N PHE A 158 7.76 10.36 -3.24
CA PHE A 158 6.69 11.08 -3.96
C PHE A 158 6.95 12.58 -3.97
N ASN A 159 6.85 13.20 -5.14
CA ASN A 159 6.97 14.65 -5.31
C ASN A 159 5.79 15.24 -6.08
N ILE A 160 5.41 16.46 -5.72
CA ILE A 160 4.36 17.24 -6.40
C ILE A 160 4.97 18.04 -7.54
#